data_AF-A0A6L7ETH3-F1
#
_entry.id   AF-A0A6L7ETH3-F1
#
_cell.length_a   1.000
_cell.length_b   1.000
_cell.length_c   1.000
_cell.angle_alpha   90.00
_cell.angle_beta   90.00
_cell.angle_gamma   90.00
#
_symmetry.space_group_name_H-M   'P 1'
#
loop_
_entity.id
_entity.type
_entity.pdbx_description
1 polymer ?
#
loop_
_entity_poly.entity_id
_entity_poly.type
_entity_poly.pdbx_seq_one_letter_code
_entity_poly.pdbx_strand_id
1 'polypeptide(L)' 'MIDYLRIMLAAQKARMDERGASAVEYGLLIAGIAALVVVVVFAFGGTIKGVFSDTCSTIASNASTGTTCE' A
#
# COMPACT_ATOMS: atom_id res chain seq x y z
N MET A 1 25.93 8.61 43.06
CA MET A 1 26.49 8.74 41.69
C MET A 1 25.66 7.93 40.69
N ILE A 2 25.36 6.67 41.01
CA ILE A 2 24.53 5.78 40.19
C ILE A 2 23.09 6.30 40.00
N ASP A 3 22.51 6.97 41.02
CA ASP A 3 21.14 7.49 40.95
C ASP A 3 20.95 8.56 39.87
N TYR A 4 21.95 9.44 39.68
CA TYR A 4 21.94 10.43 38.61
C TYR A 4 21.91 9.77 37.23
N LEU A 5 22.68 8.69 37.05
CA LEU A 5 22.70 7.92 35.81
C LEU A 5 21.34 7.25 35.55
N ARG A 6 20.68 6.75 36.60
CA ARG A 6 19.35 6.13 36.48
C ARG A 6 18.28 7.13 36.10
N ILE A 7 18.31 8.33 36.68
CA ILE A 7 17.37 9.41 36.34
C ILE A 7 17.56 9.84 34.87
N MET A 8 18.81 10.00 34.42
CA MET A 8 19.09 10.34 33.02
C MET A 8 18.63 9.25 32.04
N LEU A 9 18.88 7.96 32.34
CA LEU A 9 18.44 6.85 31.50
C LEU A 9 16.91 6.70 31.47
N ALA A 10 16.24 6.85 32.61
CA ALA A 10 14.78 6.82 32.68
C ALA A 10 14.14 7.95 31.85
N ALA A 11 14.71 9.16 31.93
CA ALA A 11 14.28 10.29 31.12
C ALA A 11 14.52 10.05 29.62
N GLN A 12 15.65 9.45 29.22
CA GLN A 12 15.91 9.12 27.83
C GLN A 12 14.93 8.06 27.30
N LYS A 13 14.64 7.03 28.10
CA LYS A 13 13.69 5.96 27.75
C LYS A 13 12.27 6.52 27.57
N ALA A 14 11.81 7.36 28.51
CA ALA A 14 10.50 8.02 28.41
C ALA A 14 10.35 8.84 27.11
N ARG A 15 11.42 9.53 26.68
CA ARG A 15 11.42 10.28 25.40
C ARG A 15 11.38 9.37 24.16
N MET A 16 11.90 8.15 24.26
CA MET A 16 11.86 7.17 23.16
C MET A 16 10.50 6.47 23.10
N ASP A 17 9.88 6.20 24.24
CA ASP A 17 8.56 5.55 24.33
C ASP A 17 7.45 6.40 23.67
N GLU A 18 7.47 7.73 23.85
CA GLU A 18 6.51 8.63 23.17
C GLU A 18 6.71 8.66 21.65
N ARG A 19 7.95 8.63 21.17
CA ARG A 19 8.26 8.61 19.74
C ARG A 19 7.97 7.26 19.08
N GLY A 20 8.13 6.17 19.83
CA GLY A 20 7.83 4.81 19.37
C GLY A 20 6.34 4.54 19.25
N ALA A 21 5.52 5.00 20.21
CA ALA A 21 4.07 4.86 20.17
C ALA A 21 3.46 5.64 18.99
N SER A 22 3.87 6.89 18.76
CA SER A 22 3.39 7.67 17.60
C SER A 22 3.79 7.09 16.24
N ALA A 23 4.94 6.41 16.15
CA ALA A 23 5.33 5.75 14.89
C ALA A 23 4.35 4.63 14.48
N VAL A 24 3.76 3.93 15.46
CA VAL A 24 2.81 2.85 15.21
C VAL A 24 1.43 3.39 14.83
N GLU A 25 0.99 4.50 15.42
CA GLU A 25 -0.31 5.12 15.08
C GLU A 25 -0.37 5.55 13.61
N TYR A 26 0.62 6.32 13.14
CA TYR A 26 0.71 6.71 11.74
C TYR A 26 0.98 5.51 10.83
N GLY A 27 1.77 4.54 11.30
CA GLY A 27 2.02 3.29 10.57
C GLY A 27 0.75 2.47 10.33
N LEU A 28 -0.15 2.40 11.31
CA LEU A 28 -1.41 1.67 11.18
C LEU A 28 -2.39 2.36 10.23
N LEU A 29 -2.46 3.70 10.25
CA LEU A 29 -3.26 4.46 9.28
C LEU A 29 -2.77 4.21 7.85
N ILE A 30 -1.45 4.26 7.63
CA ILE A 30 -0.85 3.99 6.31
C ILE A 30 -1.12 2.54 5.88
N ALA A 31 -1.01 1.56 6.80
CA ALA A 31 -1.31 0.17 6.51
C ALA A 31 -2.77 -0.03 6.10
N GLY A 32 -3.72 0.66 6.73
CA GLY A 32 -5.13 0.63 6.36
C GLY A 32 -5.38 1.18 4.95
N ILE A 33 -4.76 2.32 4.62
CA ILE A 33 -4.86 2.90 3.26
C ILE A 33 -4.24 1.96 2.23
N ALA A 34 -3.07 1.38 2.52
CA ALA A 34 -2.41 0.42 1.64
C ALA A 34 -3.30 -0.80 1.37
N ALA A 35 -3.92 -1.37 2.40
CA ALA A 35 -4.85 -2.48 2.26
C ALA A 35 -6.05 -2.12 1.38
N LEU A 36 -6.63 -0.93 1.57
CA LEU A 36 -7.74 -0.43 0.75
C LEU A 36 -7.34 -0.33 -0.72
N VAL A 37 -6.20 0.29 -1.03
CA VAL A 37 -5.71 0.44 -2.42
C VAL A 37 -5.51 -0.93 -3.06
N VAL A 38 -4.93 -1.90 -2.35
CA VAL A 38 -4.76 -3.27 -2.84
C VAL A 38 -6.10 -3.90 -3.20
N VAL A 39 -7.09 -3.82 -2.32
CA VAL A 39 -8.44 -4.36 -2.57
C VAL A 39 -9.06 -3.74 -3.83
N VAL A 40 -8.96 -2.42 -3.99
CA VAL A 40 -9.49 -1.72 -5.17
C VAL A 40 -8.79 -2.21 -6.44
N VAL A 41 -7.46 -2.31 -6.45
CA VAL A 41 -6.71 -2.78 -7.62
C VAL A 41 -7.10 -4.20 -8.03
N PHE A 42 -7.26 -5.11 -7.07
CA PHE A 42 -7.67 -6.48 -7.36
C PHE A 42 -9.14 -6.56 -7.82
N ALA A 43 -10.03 -5.77 -7.23
CA ALA A 43 -11.44 -5.72 -7.62
C ALA A 43 -11.63 -5.21 -9.05
N PHE A 44 -10.91 -4.15 -9.45
CA PHE A 44 -11.05 -3.53 -10.76
C PHE A 44 -10.09 -4.09 -11.83
N GLY A 45 -9.04 -4.80 -11.44
CA GLY A 45 -8.04 -5.33 -12.37
C GLY A 45 -8.63 -6.30 -13.40
N GLY A 46 -9.54 -7.18 -12.97
CA GLY A 46 -10.22 -8.10 -13.88
C GLY A 46 -11.14 -7.38 -14.88
N THR A 47 -11.90 -6.38 -14.41
CA THR A 47 -12.78 -5.58 -15.28
C THR A 47 -12.01 -4.80 -16.33
N ILE A 48 -10.87 -4.21 -15.94
CA ILE A 48 -10.02 -3.45 -16.87
C ILE A 48 -9.45 -4.36 -17.95
N LYS A 49 -8.94 -5.54 -17.58
CA LYS A 49 -8.47 -6.54 -18.55
C LYS A 49 -9.56 -6.98 -19.52
N GLY A 50 -10.79 -7.20 -19.03
CA GLY A 50 -11.93 -7.54 -19.88
C GLY A 50 -12.21 -6.47 -20.94
N VAL A 51 -12.31 -5.20 -20.52
CA VAL A 51 -12.55 -4.08 -21.44
C VAL A 51 -11.44 -3.93 -22.49
N PHE A 52 -10.17 -4.10 -22.09
CA PHE A 52 -9.06 -4.07 -23.04
C PHE A 52 -9.07 -5.25 -24.02
N SER A 53 -9.40 -6.45 -23.55
CA SER A 53 -9.53 -7.64 -24.41
C SER A 53 -10.66 -7.48 -25.42
N ASP A 54 -11.83 -7.00 -24.98
CA ASP A 54 -13.00 -6.76 -25.83
C ASP A 54 -12.73 -5.67 -26.88
N THR A 55 -12.08 -4.58 -26.46
CA THR A 55 -11.67 -3.49 -27.37
C THR A 55 -10.67 -4.01 -28.39
N CYS A 56 -9.66 -4.77 -27.94
CA CYS A 56 -8.66 -5.36 -28.81
C CYS A 56 -9.28 -6.34 -29.82
N SER A 57 -10.19 -7.20 -29.39
CA SER A 57 -10.94 -8.12 -30.26
C SER A 57 -11.75 -7.37 -31.31
N THR A 58 -12.45 -6.31 -30.90
CA THR A 58 -13.23 -5.46 -31.82
C THR A 58 -12.35 -4.79 -32.86
N ILE A 59 -11.18 -4.28 -32.45
CA ILE A 59 -10.22 -3.66 -33.37
C ILE A 59 -9.63 -4.71 -34.31
N ALA A 60 -9.18 -5.85 -33.80
CA ALA A 60 -8.59 -6.91 -34.63
C ALA A 60 -9.59 -7.45 -35.66
N SER A 61 -10.85 -7.62 -35.27
CA SER A 61 -11.92 -8.07 -36.16
C SER A 61 -12.22 -7.05 -37.26
N ASN A 62 -12.29 -5.76 -36.93
CA ASN A 62 -12.56 -4.69 -37.91
C ASN A 62 -11.35 -4.36 -38.78
N ALA A 63 -10.13 -4.53 -38.27
CA ALA A 63 -8.91 -4.24 -39.00
C ALA A 63 -8.44 -5.40 -39.89
N SER A 64 -9.05 -6.60 -39.79
CA SER A 64 -8.62 -7.83 -40.49
C SER A 64 -7.12 -8.14 -40.33
N THR A 65 -6.51 -7.64 -39.25
CA THR A 65 -5.13 -7.90 -38.85
C THR A 65 -5.15 -8.98 -37.78
N GLY A 66 -4.42 -10.09 -38.01
CA GLY A 66 -4.30 -11.22 -37.09
C GLY A 66 -3.53 -10.91 -35.81
N THR A 67 -3.89 -9.84 -35.12
CA THR A 67 -3.32 -9.42 -33.83
C THR A 67 -3.94 -10.27 -32.73
N THR A 68 -3.09 -10.98 -31.98
CA THR A 68 -3.50 -11.76 -30.80
C THR A 68 -3.55 -10.85 -29.58
N CYS A 69 -4.72 -10.76 -28.95
CA CYS A 69 -4.95 -10.02 -27.72
C CYS A 69 -4.71 -10.95 -26.52
N GLU A 70 -3.94 -10.50 -25.52
CA GLU A 70 -3.50 -11.26 -24.35
C GLU A 70 -4.17 -10.80 -23.05
#